data_AF-A0A3E0W9T8-F1
#
_entry.id   AF-A0A3E0W9T8-F1
#
_cell.length_a   1.000
_cell.length_b   1.000
_cell.length_c   1.000
_cell.angle_alpha   90.00
_cell.angle_beta   90.00
_cell.angle_gamma   90.00
#
_symmetry.space_group_name_H-M   'P 1'
#
loop_
_entity.id
_entity.type
_entity.pdbx_description
1 polymer ?
#
loop_
_entity_poly.entity_id
_entity_poly.type
_entity_poly.pdbx_seq_one_letter_code
_entity_poly.pdbx_strand_id
1 'polypeptide(L)'
;MLMLVSSIGASIVQSSGGTATIHDMSWVTGSGKTMSALLLVPDGASETDKRPAIVLAHGWWNNKEMQDSNYVELARRGYVVLSIDMYGHASSDPLQEGHEMDAATGMYDGVKEIASLPYVDTTKIGISGHSNGARAANWAIPLDDAAATPLIRSVYLVDNDPIYVDSAGAYTNYYGNRDVGVMADQYDEFFFRSYDKSGAELTPPREYIGTPNAQSFLNFGADASGTPAKESYTTYTQTVDGTDAIREIDNPAQTHPWGPFSKQEVTSLLTFFDKSLGTPDPIAPGSQIWQVKEGFNALGLVGFGMFLVAFAIALLGTRAFAGLRTTRTAALQPNSRGGLLWFWGGLVISAIVSGVSYWIISADKSVGAVSFLGDPPLNPQGAVWIIALWASVNGVVAVVIMAVSYLAFGRKNGLDLREIGVLPGWKKFGQGILLGLIVVASAFVLVFVFAYFFTTDFRLWVLAIPTFTPNKLAIALIYLPFFLVYFLANSVAINAFNRFTIFGREWGNTAVLALANAIAPLILVVAQYSHFFVTGDLIPGFGGINSIWLFPILIILPVAAVVTRKIYRATNNPYIGGFIMAAVVTVVAVSNTLTYTK
;
A
#
# COMPACT_ATOMS: atom_id res chain seq x y z
N MET A 1 22.84 -7.08 -8.48
CA MET A 1 23.63 -6.18 -7.62
C MET A 1 22.74 -5.14 -6.93
N LEU A 2 21.95 -4.33 -7.64
CA LEU A 2 21.08 -3.32 -7.01
C LEU A 2 20.13 -3.88 -5.94
N MET A 3 19.39 -4.95 -6.27
CA MET A 3 18.50 -5.62 -5.32
C MET A 3 19.25 -6.12 -4.07
N LEU A 4 20.46 -6.66 -4.23
CA LEU A 4 21.28 -7.12 -3.10
C LEU A 4 21.78 -5.95 -2.23
N VAL A 5 22.26 -4.87 -2.85
CA VAL A 5 22.70 -3.66 -2.13
C VAL A 5 21.54 -3.02 -1.39
N SER A 6 20.37 -2.98 -2.02
CA SER A 6 19.10 -2.56 -1.42
C SER A 6 18.81 -3.38 -0.17
N SER A 7 18.74 -4.71 -0.27
CA SER A 7 18.42 -5.58 0.87
C SER A 7 19.44 -5.49 2.01
N ILE A 8 20.74 -5.47 1.70
CA ILE A 8 21.78 -5.29 2.72
C ILE A 8 21.66 -3.92 3.41
N GLY A 9 21.52 -2.84 2.64
CA GLY A 9 21.43 -1.49 3.18
C GLY A 9 20.18 -1.29 4.03
N ALA A 10 19.02 -1.74 3.55
CA ALA A 10 17.78 -1.71 4.30
C ALA A 10 17.87 -2.53 5.60
N SER A 11 18.46 -3.72 5.56
CA SER A 11 18.66 -4.61 6.71
C SER A 11 19.56 -3.99 7.79
N ILE A 12 20.67 -3.36 7.39
CA ILE A 12 21.56 -2.63 8.29
C ILE A 12 20.81 -1.48 8.97
N VAL A 13 19.99 -0.72 8.23
CA VAL A 13 19.25 0.41 8.82
C VAL A 13 18.18 -0.06 9.78
N GLN A 14 17.35 -1.05 9.40
CA GLN A 14 16.24 -1.51 10.26
C GLN A 14 16.70 -2.21 11.54
N SER A 15 17.88 -2.85 11.50
CA SER A 15 18.52 -3.44 12.69
C SER A 15 19.36 -2.43 13.48
N SER A 16 19.38 -1.16 13.06
CA SER A 16 20.21 -0.11 13.67
C SER A 16 21.70 -0.47 13.73
N GLY A 17 22.22 -1.08 12.67
CA GLY A 17 23.59 -1.58 12.63
C GLY A 17 23.82 -2.87 13.41
N GLY A 18 22.76 -3.64 13.68
CA GLY A 18 22.81 -4.91 14.40
C GLY A 18 22.45 -4.84 15.88
N THR A 19 22.06 -3.67 16.40
CA THR A 19 21.66 -3.49 17.81
C THR A 19 20.20 -3.82 18.09
N ALA A 20 19.46 -4.27 17.07
CA ALA A 20 18.14 -4.86 17.19
C ALA A 20 18.07 -6.13 16.33
N THR A 21 17.67 -7.23 16.94
CA THR A 21 17.41 -8.50 16.24
C THR A 21 15.98 -8.50 15.70
N ILE A 22 15.81 -8.89 14.44
CA ILE A 22 14.50 -8.95 13.79
C ILE A 22 14.14 -10.40 13.50
N HIS A 23 12.98 -10.83 13.99
CA HIS A 23 12.41 -12.14 13.75
C HIS A 23 11.16 -12.00 12.88
N ASP A 24 11.15 -12.71 11.74
CA ASP A 24 9.92 -12.95 10.98
C ASP A 24 9.20 -14.14 11.60
N MET A 25 8.03 -13.89 12.19
CA MET A 25 7.30 -14.83 13.01
C MET A 25 5.98 -15.23 12.36
N SER A 26 5.60 -16.49 12.54
CA SER A 26 4.24 -16.97 12.27
C SER A 26 3.82 -18.03 13.27
N TRP A 27 2.63 -17.88 13.85
CA TRP A 27 2.09 -18.79 14.86
C TRP A 27 0.57 -18.85 14.83
N VAL A 28 0.00 -19.90 15.43
CA VAL A 28 -1.44 -20.00 15.67
C VAL A 28 -1.75 -19.31 16.99
N THR A 29 -2.60 -18.30 16.96
CA THR A 29 -2.93 -17.49 18.14
C THR A 29 -3.93 -18.17 19.06
N GLY A 30 -4.18 -17.55 20.21
CA GLY A 30 -5.26 -17.96 21.12
C GLY A 30 -6.66 -17.93 20.49
N SER A 31 -6.84 -17.21 19.38
CA SER A 31 -8.08 -17.19 18.60
C SER A 31 -8.15 -18.30 17.53
N GLY A 32 -7.15 -19.18 17.45
CA GLY A 32 -7.12 -20.30 16.51
C GLY A 32 -6.77 -19.92 15.07
N LYS A 33 -6.30 -18.70 14.83
CA LYS A 33 -5.91 -18.18 13.52
C LYS A 33 -4.40 -18.06 13.43
N THR A 34 -3.84 -18.30 12.25
CA THR A 34 -2.43 -18.04 11.95
C THR A 34 -2.21 -16.54 11.81
N MET A 35 -1.28 -15.99 12.58
CA MET A 35 -0.82 -14.61 12.49
C MET A 35 0.62 -14.59 11.98
N SER A 36 0.94 -13.61 11.13
CA SER A 36 2.30 -13.28 10.73
C SER A 36 2.71 -11.95 11.39
N ALA A 37 3.96 -11.82 11.83
CA ALA A 37 4.46 -10.59 12.44
C ALA A 37 5.98 -10.42 12.28
N LEU A 38 6.46 -9.19 12.44
CA LEU A 38 7.87 -8.88 12.67
C LEU A 38 8.06 -8.55 14.15
N LEU A 39 8.93 -9.28 14.83
CA LEU A 39 9.35 -8.98 16.19
C LEU A 39 10.75 -8.37 16.16
N LEU A 40 10.89 -7.14 16.66
CA LEU A 40 12.15 -6.46 16.83
C LEU A 40 12.52 -6.46 18.31
N VAL A 41 13.67 -7.05 18.63
CA VAL A 41 14.20 -7.15 19.99
C VAL A 41 15.48 -6.33 20.08
N PRO A 42 15.49 -5.22 20.83
CA PRO A 42 16.68 -4.41 21.02
C PRO A 42 17.70 -5.13 21.90
N ASP A 43 18.98 -4.79 21.73
CA ASP A 43 20.05 -5.31 22.56
C ASP A 43 19.81 -5.03 24.05
N GLY A 44 20.25 -5.96 24.89
CA GLY A 44 20.12 -5.88 26.35
C GLY A 44 18.76 -6.29 26.90
N ALA A 45 17.71 -6.44 26.07
CA ALA A 45 16.43 -6.98 26.50
C ALA A 45 16.63 -8.39 27.11
N SER A 46 16.32 -8.55 28.39
CA SER A 46 16.54 -9.79 29.15
C SER A 46 15.55 -9.93 30.30
N GLU A 47 15.53 -11.09 30.97
CA GLU A 47 14.72 -11.31 32.17
C GLU A 47 15.03 -10.32 33.31
N THR A 48 16.28 -9.85 33.38
CA THR A 48 16.75 -8.91 34.40
C THR A 48 16.72 -7.44 33.96
N ASP A 49 16.63 -7.18 32.66
CA ASP A 49 16.50 -5.85 32.06
C ASP A 49 15.32 -5.87 31.09
N LYS A 50 14.12 -5.87 31.67
CA LYS A 50 12.86 -5.93 30.93
C LYS A 50 12.60 -4.60 30.22
N ARG A 51 12.20 -4.67 28.96
CA ARG A 51 11.94 -3.50 28.12
C ARG A 51 10.44 -3.19 28.03
N PRO A 52 10.05 -1.91 27.91
CA PRO A 52 8.72 -1.54 27.43
C PRO A 52 8.51 -2.10 26.01
N ALA A 53 7.26 -2.36 25.68
CA ALA A 53 6.90 -3.08 24.46
C ALA A 53 5.77 -2.38 23.72
N ILE A 54 5.78 -2.42 22.39
CA ILE A 54 4.76 -1.78 21.55
C ILE A 54 4.29 -2.75 20.46
N VAL A 55 2.98 -2.95 20.35
CA VAL A 55 2.36 -3.66 19.23
C VAL A 55 1.89 -2.66 18.17
N LEU A 56 2.26 -2.89 16.91
CA LEU A 56 1.92 -2.03 15.77
C LEU A 56 1.05 -2.78 14.76
N ALA A 57 -0.01 -2.14 14.27
CA ALA A 57 -0.84 -2.65 13.17
C ALA A 57 -0.93 -1.67 11.99
N HIS A 58 -0.88 -2.21 10.77
CA HIS A 58 -1.02 -1.43 9.54
C HIS A 58 -2.49 -1.07 9.23
N GLY A 59 -2.70 -0.19 8.25
CA GLY A 59 -4.05 0.15 7.74
C GLY A 59 -4.67 -0.95 6.87
N TRP A 60 -5.93 -0.75 6.46
CA TRP A 60 -6.64 -1.70 5.59
C TRP A 60 -5.91 -1.87 4.25
N TRP A 61 -5.86 -3.09 3.72
CA TRP A 61 -5.13 -3.46 2.48
C TRP A 61 -3.59 -3.30 2.49
N ASN A 62 -2.94 -3.35 3.65
CA ASN A 62 -1.48 -3.32 3.77
C ASN A 62 -0.91 -4.59 4.42
N ASN A 63 0.37 -4.55 4.79
CA ASN A 63 1.12 -5.56 5.52
C ASN A 63 1.91 -4.94 6.69
N LYS A 64 2.43 -5.79 7.58
CA LYS A 64 3.22 -5.45 8.76
C LYS A 64 4.39 -4.51 8.45
N GLU A 65 5.05 -4.71 7.31
CA GLU A 65 6.17 -3.87 6.92
C GLU A 65 5.76 -2.43 6.58
N MET A 66 4.45 -2.10 6.46
CA MET A 66 3.97 -0.72 6.28
C MET A 66 4.19 0.15 7.54
N GLN A 67 4.46 -0.47 8.68
CA GLN A 67 4.78 0.21 9.94
C GLN A 67 6.28 0.49 10.10
N ASP A 68 7.05 0.53 9.01
CA ASP A 68 8.51 0.54 9.08
C ASP A 68 9.15 1.77 9.68
N SER A 69 8.61 2.93 9.36
CA SER A 69 8.98 4.19 9.97
C SER A 69 8.88 4.09 11.51
N ASN A 70 7.82 3.45 12.01
CA ASN A 70 7.57 3.29 13.44
C ASN A 70 8.44 2.18 14.06
N TYR A 71 8.44 0.96 13.51
CA TYR A 71 9.16 -0.15 14.15
C TYR A 71 10.67 0.05 14.16
N VAL A 72 11.25 0.68 13.12
CA VAL A 72 12.69 0.98 13.08
C VAL A 72 13.04 1.95 14.19
N GLU A 73 12.27 3.02 14.36
CA GLU A 73 12.60 4.08 15.31
C GLU A 73 12.30 3.73 16.76
N LEU A 74 11.27 2.92 17.01
CA LEU A 74 10.97 2.39 18.33
C LEU A 74 12.02 1.37 18.77
N ALA A 75 12.38 0.40 17.91
CA ALA A 75 13.41 -0.58 18.26
C ALA A 75 14.77 0.09 18.58
N ARG A 76 15.13 1.14 17.83
CA ARG A 76 16.32 1.96 18.08
C ARG A 76 16.36 2.64 19.44
N ARG A 77 15.21 2.86 20.06
CA ARG A 77 15.05 3.50 21.38
C ARG A 77 14.87 2.48 22.50
N GLY A 78 15.10 1.20 22.22
CA GLY A 78 15.10 0.13 23.21
C GLY A 78 13.72 -0.45 23.52
N TYR A 79 12.69 -0.15 22.72
CA TYR A 79 11.40 -0.84 22.80
C TYR A 79 11.47 -2.21 22.13
N VAL A 80 10.83 -3.22 22.73
CA VAL A 80 10.48 -4.45 22.01
C VAL A 80 9.27 -4.15 21.14
N VAL A 81 9.34 -4.43 19.84
CA VAL A 81 8.27 -4.04 18.90
C VAL A 81 7.73 -5.27 18.19
N LEU A 82 6.41 -5.46 18.19
CA LEU A 82 5.73 -6.48 17.39
C LEU A 82 4.85 -5.80 16.34
N SER A 83 5.24 -5.88 15.07
CA SER A 83 4.42 -5.39 13.96
C SER A 83 3.66 -6.53 13.32
N ILE A 84 2.33 -6.52 13.41
CA ILE A 84 1.48 -7.64 12.99
C ILE A 84 0.92 -7.43 11.59
N ASP A 85 0.80 -8.52 10.83
CA ASP A 85 -0.16 -8.63 9.74
C ASP A 85 -1.52 -8.89 10.41
N MET A 86 -2.44 -7.92 10.36
CA MET A 86 -3.79 -8.09 10.91
C MET A 86 -4.48 -9.34 10.31
N TYR A 87 -5.44 -9.92 11.00
CA TYR A 87 -6.26 -10.99 10.41
C TYR A 87 -6.84 -10.55 9.06
N GLY A 88 -6.82 -11.47 8.09
CA GLY A 88 -7.17 -11.24 6.70
C GLY A 88 -6.08 -10.64 5.82
N HIS A 89 -5.02 -10.10 6.38
CA HIS A 89 -4.06 -9.32 5.61
C HIS A 89 -2.79 -10.10 5.31
N ALA A 90 -2.24 -9.85 4.12
CA ALA A 90 -0.95 -10.38 3.67
C ALA A 90 -0.77 -11.88 3.99
N SER A 91 0.09 -12.21 4.95
CA SER A 91 0.47 -13.59 5.29
C SER A 91 -0.30 -14.19 6.48
N SER A 92 -1.16 -13.42 7.15
CA SER A 92 -2.10 -13.93 8.17
C SER A 92 -3.29 -14.64 7.52
N ASP A 93 -3.98 -15.50 8.29
CA ASP A 93 -5.14 -16.23 7.81
C ASP A 93 -6.23 -15.30 7.26
N PRO A 94 -6.98 -15.70 6.21
CA PRO A 94 -8.06 -14.91 5.65
C PRO A 94 -9.09 -14.46 6.70
N LEU A 95 -9.69 -13.29 6.48
CA LEU A 95 -10.75 -12.78 7.34
C LEU A 95 -12.06 -13.48 6.97
N GLN A 96 -12.63 -14.23 7.90
CA GLN A 96 -13.92 -14.86 7.71
C GLN A 96 -15.06 -13.88 8.01
N GLU A 97 -16.14 -13.95 7.24
CA GLU A 97 -17.38 -13.21 7.49
C GLU A 97 -17.92 -13.47 8.91
N GLY A 98 -18.23 -12.39 9.63
CA GLY A 98 -18.68 -12.43 11.02
C GLY A 98 -17.57 -12.53 12.07
N HIS A 99 -16.31 -12.61 11.63
CA HIS A 99 -15.11 -12.73 12.47
C HIS A 99 -14.18 -11.53 12.37
N GLU A 100 -14.69 -10.37 11.92
CA GLU A 100 -13.92 -9.16 11.65
C GLU A 100 -13.29 -8.56 12.92
N MET A 101 -13.95 -8.73 14.06
CA MET A 101 -13.53 -8.17 15.35
C MET A 101 -12.80 -9.19 16.24
N ASP A 102 -12.55 -10.41 15.76
CA ASP A 102 -11.87 -11.44 16.55
C ASP A 102 -10.53 -10.93 17.07
N ALA A 103 -10.38 -10.93 18.40
CA ALA A 103 -9.23 -10.36 19.12
C ALA A 103 -8.81 -8.97 18.60
N ALA A 104 -9.79 -8.14 18.24
CA ALA A 104 -9.57 -6.84 17.63
C ALA A 104 -8.74 -6.91 16.35
N THR A 105 -9.16 -7.75 15.38
CA THR A 105 -8.42 -8.06 14.15
C THR A 105 -7.00 -8.59 14.41
N GLY A 106 -6.79 -9.24 15.56
CA GLY A 106 -5.50 -9.79 15.98
C GLY A 106 -4.65 -8.86 16.86
N MET A 107 -5.00 -7.58 17.02
CA MET A 107 -4.24 -6.66 17.88
C MET A 107 -4.08 -7.21 19.31
N TYR A 108 -5.17 -7.69 19.92
CA TYR A 108 -5.13 -8.17 21.29
C TYR A 108 -4.40 -9.51 21.44
N ASP A 109 -4.41 -10.36 20.41
CA ASP A 109 -3.57 -11.56 20.39
C ASP A 109 -2.09 -11.20 20.29
N GLY A 110 -1.73 -10.15 19.53
CA GLY A 110 -0.37 -9.60 19.51
C GLY A 110 0.08 -9.06 20.86
N VAL A 111 -0.81 -8.39 21.61
CA VAL A 111 -0.55 -7.93 22.99
C VAL A 111 -0.26 -9.10 23.92
N LYS A 112 -1.05 -10.17 23.86
CA LYS A 112 -0.81 -11.38 24.66
C LYS A 112 0.50 -12.07 24.28
N GLU A 113 0.82 -12.11 22.99
CA GLU A 113 2.06 -12.70 22.50
C GLU A 113 3.28 -11.94 23.03
N ILE A 114 3.34 -10.62 22.83
CA ILE A 114 4.49 -9.81 23.27
C ILE A 114 4.63 -9.83 24.80
N ALA A 115 3.52 -9.86 25.54
CA ALA A 115 3.51 -9.95 27.00
C ALA A 115 4.04 -11.29 27.53
N SER A 116 3.99 -12.36 26.72
CA SER A 116 4.51 -13.67 27.10
C SER A 116 6.05 -13.76 27.06
N LEU A 117 6.70 -12.80 26.41
CA LEU A 117 8.14 -12.79 26.25
C LEU A 117 8.82 -12.43 27.59
N PRO A 118 9.83 -13.19 28.03
CA PRO A 118 10.39 -13.06 29.38
C PRO A 118 11.14 -11.74 29.62
N TYR A 119 11.52 -11.05 28.55
CA TYR A 119 12.24 -9.77 28.54
C TYR A 119 11.32 -8.55 28.34
N VAL A 120 10.00 -8.72 28.38
CA VAL A 120 9.03 -7.62 28.29
C VAL A 120 8.53 -7.22 29.68
N ASP A 121 8.50 -5.92 29.94
CA ASP A 121 7.85 -5.32 31.10
C ASP A 121 6.34 -5.24 30.83
N THR A 122 5.59 -6.17 31.41
CA THR A 122 4.14 -6.27 31.23
C THR A 122 3.36 -5.08 31.81
N THR A 123 4.01 -4.20 32.58
CA THR A 123 3.38 -2.97 33.08
C THR A 123 3.52 -1.80 32.09
N LYS A 124 4.26 -2.00 30.99
CA LYS A 124 4.62 -0.97 30.00
C LYS A 124 4.40 -1.43 28.56
N ILE A 125 3.20 -1.93 28.27
CA ILE A 125 2.81 -2.31 26.91
C ILE A 125 1.96 -1.20 26.30
N GLY A 126 2.43 -0.67 25.17
CA GLY A 126 1.70 0.24 24.31
C GLY A 126 1.13 -0.46 23.08
N ILE A 127 0.11 0.13 22.48
CA ILE A 127 -0.39 -0.28 21.17
C ILE A 127 -0.54 0.94 20.26
N SER A 128 -0.29 0.74 18.97
CA SER A 128 -0.56 1.75 17.95
C SER A 128 -0.91 1.10 16.63
N GLY A 129 -1.52 1.86 15.74
CA GLY A 129 -1.68 1.45 14.37
C GLY A 129 -2.17 2.59 13.51
N HIS A 130 -2.13 2.40 12.20
CA HIS A 130 -2.63 3.35 11.21
C HIS A 130 -4.03 2.96 10.75
N SER A 131 -4.97 3.89 10.68
CA SER A 131 -6.29 3.66 10.08
C SER A 131 -7.03 2.51 10.75
N ASN A 132 -7.27 1.40 10.03
CA ASN A 132 -7.82 0.19 10.62
C ASN A 132 -6.97 -0.40 11.75
N GLY A 133 -5.65 -0.22 11.73
CA GLY A 133 -4.77 -0.62 12.82
C GLY A 133 -5.04 0.19 14.10
N ALA A 134 -5.33 1.49 13.98
CA ALA A 134 -5.80 2.30 15.12
C ALA A 134 -7.21 1.88 15.56
N ARG A 135 -8.09 1.55 14.62
CA ARG A 135 -9.41 0.97 14.95
C ARG A 135 -9.27 -0.36 15.71
N ALA A 136 -8.33 -1.20 15.31
CA ALA A 136 -7.99 -2.43 16.02
C ALA A 136 -7.43 -2.13 17.43
N ALA A 137 -6.62 -1.08 17.58
CA ALA A 137 -6.18 -0.62 18.91
C ALA A 137 -7.37 -0.19 19.79
N ASN A 138 -8.33 0.56 19.24
CA ASN A 138 -9.58 0.91 19.93
C ASN A 138 -10.35 -0.34 20.37
N TRP A 139 -10.54 -1.32 19.48
CA TRP A 139 -11.26 -2.55 19.79
C TRP A 139 -10.55 -3.46 20.80
N ALA A 140 -9.24 -3.32 20.99
CA ALA A 140 -8.48 -4.10 21.97
C ALA A 140 -8.76 -3.66 23.42
N ILE A 141 -9.14 -2.39 23.64
CA ILE A 141 -9.38 -1.82 24.98
C ILE A 141 -10.42 -2.59 25.79
N PRO A 142 -11.64 -2.83 25.31
CA PRO A 142 -12.66 -3.56 26.08
C PRO A 142 -12.30 -5.04 26.29
N LEU A 143 -11.49 -5.63 25.41
CA LEU A 143 -10.98 -6.99 25.60
C LEU A 143 -9.96 -7.02 26.75
N ASP A 144 -9.11 -5.99 26.83
CA ASP A 144 -8.13 -5.82 27.90
C ASP A 144 -8.77 -5.51 29.25
N ASP A 145 -9.80 -4.64 29.26
CA ASP A 145 -10.56 -4.31 30.48
C ASP A 145 -11.28 -5.53 31.07
N ALA A 146 -11.74 -6.44 30.21
CA ALA A 146 -12.40 -7.68 30.63
C ALA A 146 -11.40 -8.77 31.09
N ALA A 147 -10.10 -8.60 30.84
CA ALA A 147 -9.10 -9.59 31.20
C ALA A 147 -8.80 -9.56 32.71
N ALA A 148 -8.43 -10.72 33.25
CA ALA A 148 -8.05 -10.83 34.66
C ALA A 148 -6.81 -9.98 35.02
N THR A 149 -5.97 -9.69 34.04
CA THR A 149 -4.81 -8.81 34.18
C THR A 149 -4.73 -7.95 32.92
N PRO A 150 -5.25 -6.72 32.94
CA PRO A 150 -5.10 -5.78 31.85
C PRO A 150 -3.61 -5.51 31.58
N LEU A 151 -3.24 -5.48 30.30
CA LEU A 151 -1.85 -5.36 29.83
C LEU A 151 -1.58 -4.02 29.15
N ILE A 152 -2.61 -3.36 28.58
CA ILE A 152 -2.42 -2.19 27.72
C ILE A 152 -2.35 -0.93 28.58
N ARG A 153 -1.16 -0.31 28.66
CA ARG A 153 -0.91 0.92 29.43
C ARG A 153 -1.10 2.19 28.61
N SER A 154 -0.74 2.15 27.33
CA SER A 154 -0.80 3.32 26.43
C SER A 154 -1.28 2.97 25.02
N VAL A 155 -1.90 3.95 24.37
CA VAL A 155 -2.51 3.80 23.04
C VAL A 155 -2.17 5.03 22.21
N TYR A 156 -1.65 4.85 21.00
CA TYR A 156 -1.48 5.94 20.04
C TYR A 156 -2.22 5.64 18.74
N LEU A 157 -3.32 6.35 18.49
CA LEU A 157 -4.20 6.11 17.35
C LEU A 157 -3.73 6.97 16.18
N VAL A 158 -3.19 6.36 15.11
CA VAL A 158 -2.81 7.10 13.92
C VAL A 158 -3.96 7.04 12.92
N ASP A 159 -4.50 8.21 12.55
CA ASP A 159 -5.53 8.36 11.53
C ASP A 159 -6.80 7.52 11.78
N ASN A 160 -7.30 7.55 13.01
CA ASN A 160 -8.62 7.03 13.37
C ASN A 160 -9.19 7.82 14.54
N ASP A 161 -10.49 8.12 14.51
CA ASP A 161 -11.15 8.79 15.62
C ASP A 161 -10.96 8.02 16.95
N PRO A 162 -10.64 8.71 18.06
CA PRO A 162 -10.77 8.12 19.37
C PRO A 162 -12.25 7.84 19.68
N ILE A 163 -12.52 6.96 20.64
CA ILE A 163 -13.86 6.73 21.16
C ILE A 163 -14.09 7.70 22.32
N TYR A 164 -15.07 8.57 22.17
CA TYR A 164 -15.42 9.63 23.13
C TYR A 164 -16.91 9.66 23.49
N VAL A 165 -17.75 8.84 22.85
CA VAL A 165 -19.15 8.64 23.22
C VAL A 165 -19.47 7.17 23.45
N ASP A 166 -20.44 6.91 24.33
CA ASP A 166 -21.01 5.58 24.55
C ASP A 166 -22.06 5.23 23.48
N SER A 167 -22.66 4.03 23.58
CA SER A 167 -23.70 3.57 22.67
C SER A 167 -25.00 4.41 22.71
N ALA A 168 -25.20 5.22 23.76
CA ALA A 168 -26.32 6.15 23.89
C ALA A 168 -25.99 7.56 23.35
N GLY A 169 -24.75 7.79 22.91
CA GLY A 169 -24.27 9.07 22.41
C GLY A 169 -23.87 10.05 23.51
N ALA A 170 -23.73 9.61 24.75
CA ALA A 170 -23.23 10.43 25.85
C ALA A 170 -21.70 10.40 25.88
N TYR A 171 -21.06 11.53 26.18
CA TYR A 171 -19.60 11.56 26.31
C TYR A 171 -19.11 10.62 27.41
N THR A 172 -18.00 9.93 27.16
CA THR A 172 -17.49 8.88 28.04
C THR A 172 -15.97 8.83 28.04
N ASN A 173 -15.38 8.46 29.18
CA ASN A 173 -13.96 8.13 29.27
C ASN A 173 -13.73 6.67 28.87
N TYR A 174 -13.76 6.38 27.57
CA TYR A 174 -13.61 5.02 27.05
C TYR A 174 -12.29 4.35 27.47
N TYR A 175 -11.23 5.15 27.68
CA TYR A 175 -9.88 4.64 27.89
C TYR A 175 -9.49 4.53 29.38
N GLY A 176 -10.36 4.94 30.30
CA GLY A 176 -10.07 4.94 31.73
C GLY A 176 -8.79 5.70 32.06
N ASN A 177 -7.91 5.07 32.82
CA ASN A 177 -6.62 5.61 33.26
C ASN A 177 -5.44 5.34 32.32
N ARG A 178 -5.68 4.83 31.10
CA ARG A 178 -4.64 4.63 30.09
C ARG A 178 -4.13 5.96 29.55
N ASP A 179 -2.91 5.98 29.05
CA ASP A 179 -2.37 7.12 28.31
C ASP A 179 -2.80 7.02 26.85
N VAL A 180 -3.33 8.09 26.26
CA VAL A 180 -3.86 8.03 24.88
C VAL A 180 -3.46 9.25 24.06
N GLY A 181 -2.87 9.01 22.90
CA GLY A 181 -2.59 10.03 21.89
C GLY A 181 -3.30 9.71 20.58
N VAL A 182 -3.54 10.74 19.77
CA VAL A 182 -4.21 10.63 18.48
C VAL A 182 -3.47 11.47 17.44
N MET A 183 -3.14 10.86 16.30
CA MET A 183 -2.80 11.60 15.07
C MET A 183 -4.11 11.90 14.33
N ALA A 184 -4.45 13.18 14.24
CA ALA A 184 -5.63 13.69 13.58
C ALA A 184 -5.25 14.56 12.38
N ASP A 185 -4.88 13.91 11.28
CA ASP A 185 -4.47 14.56 10.05
C ASP A 185 -5.50 15.56 9.52
N GLN A 186 -5.03 16.78 9.20
CA GLN A 186 -5.91 17.86 8.73
C GLN A 186 -6.52 17.57 7.35
N TYR A 187 -5.93 16.66 6.58
CA TYR A 187 -6.46 16.20 5.30
C TYR A 187 -6.68 14.68 5.33
N ASP A 188 -7.34 14.17 6.37
CA ASP A 188 -7.75 12.76 6.42
C ASP A 188 -8.98 12.45 5.54
N GLU A 189 -8.83 11.50 4.63
CA GLU A 189 -9.86 11.07 3.69
C GLU A 189 -11.10 10.41 4.33
N PHE A 190 -11.04 10.00 5.61
CA PHE A 190 -12.02 9.10 6.22
C PHE A 190 -12.56 9.57 7.57
N PHE A 191 -11.74 10.21 8.39
CA PHE A 191 -11.97 10.43 9.83
C PHE A 191 -12.05 11.92 10.18
N PHE A 192 -12.22 12.20 11.48
CA PHE A 192 -12.07 13.53 12.09
C PHE A 192 -13.10 14.57 11.64
N ARG A 193 -14.28 14.11 11.21
CA ARG A 193 -15.42 14.95 10.86
C ARG A 193 -16.43 14.95 12.00
N SER A 194 -17.13 16.06 12.18
CA SER A 194 -18.34 16.08 13.01
C SER A 194 -19.59 15.97 12.14
N TYR A 195 -20.65 15.40 12.69
CA TYR A 195 -21.90 15.16 11.99
C TYR A 195 -23.08 15.67 12.81
N ASP A 196 -24.12 16.15 12.15
CA ASP A 196 -25.39 16.46 12.79
C ASP A 196 -26.20 15.19 13.09
N LYS A 197 -27.36 15.35 13.74
CA LYS A 197 -28.24 14.21 14.07
C LYS A 197 -28.81 13.47 12.86
N SER A 198 -28.77 14.08 11.66
CA SER A 198 -29.18 13.44 10.41
C SER A 198 -28.02 12.72 9.70
N GLY A 199 -26.79 12.84 10.22
CA GLY A 199 -25.58 12.29 9.63
C GLY A 199 -24.97 13.20 8.57
N ALA A 200 -25.40 14.47 8.46
CA ALA A 200 -24.77 15.43 7.56
C ALA A 200 -23.47 15.95 8.18
N GLU A 201 -22.42 16.00 7.38
CA GLU A 201 -21.11 16.51 7.79
C GLU A 201 -21.19 18.01 8.14
N LEU A 202 -20.63 18.37 9.29
CA LEU A 202 -20.64 19.73 9.85
C LEU A 202 -19.28 20.40 9.75
N THR A 203 -18.19 19.63 9.89
CA THR A 203 -16.82 20.17 9.86
C THR A 203 -15.90 19.23 9.08
N PRO A 204 -14.97 19.79 8.28
CA PRO A 204 -13.92 19.02 7.64
C PRO A 204 -12.83 18.61 8.66
N PRO A 205 -11.98 17.62 8.33
CA PRO A 205 -10.92 17.11 9.22
C PRO A 205 -9.99 18.19 9.79
N ARG A 206 -9.63 19.20 8.99
CA ARG A 206 -8.77 20.31 9.43
C ARG A 206 -9.33 21.15 10.58
N GLU A 207 -10.63 21.06 10.83
CA GLU A 207 -11.31 21.76 11.92
C GLU A 207 -11.53 20.86 13.16
N TYR A 208 -11.14 19.59 13.09
CA TYR A 208 -11.40 18.57 14.11
C TYR A 208 -11.06 19.01 15.53
N ILE A 209 -9.90 19.64 15.72
CA ILE A 209 -9.42 20.04 17.04
C ILE A 209 -10.41 20.96 17.78
N GLY A 210 -11.16 21.78 17.05
CA GLY A 210 -12.17 22.67 17.63
C GLY A 210 -13.53 22.02 17.87
N THR A 211 -13.73 20.76 17.46
CA THR A 211 -15.02 20.07 17.57
C THR A 211 -15.32 19.64 19.01
N PRO A 212 -16.60 19.55 19.40
CA PRO A 212 -16.99 19.02 20.71
C PRO A 212 -16.43 17.62 21.01
N ASN A 213 -16.29 16.79 19.97
CA ASN A 213 -15.75 15.43 20.05
C ASN A 213 -14.26 15.42 20.46
N ALA A 214 -13.42 16.19 19.74
CA ALA A 214 -12.01 16.32 20.08
C ALA A 214 -11.82 16.94 21.48
N GLN A 215 -12.64 17.96 21.80
CA GLN A 215 -12.59 18.62 23.11
C GLN A 215 -13.02 17.69 24.24
N SER A 216 -14.02 16.82 24.02
CA SER A 216 -14.40 15.82 25.01
C SER A 216 -13.27 14.81 25.26
N PHE A 217 -12.64 14.29 24.20
CA PHE A 217 -11.50 13.39 24.33
C PHE A 217 -10.34 14.02 25.13
N LEU A 218 -9.95 15.26 24.78
CA LEU A 218 -8.89 15.99 25.49
C LEU A 218 -9.27 16.32 26.95
N ASN A 219 -10.56 16.33 27.27
CA ASN A 219 -11.11 16.47 28.63
C ASN A 219 -11.56 15.13 29.24
N PHE A 220 -10.91 14.03 28.84
CA PHE A 220 -11.11 12.71 29.45
C PHE A 220 -12.58 12.27 29.48
N GLY A 221 -13.32 12.54 28.39
CA GLY A 221 -14.72 12.13 28.23
C GLY A 221 -15.75 13.05 28.88
N ALA A 222 -15.34 14.21 29.40
CA ALA A 222 -16.28 15.21 29.92
C ALA A 222 -16.94 16.01 28.78
N ASP A 223 -18.12 16.58 29.05
CA ASP A 223 -18.65 17.67 28.23
C ASP A 223 -17.81 18.93 28.47
N ALA A 224 -17.10 19.36 27.43
CA ALA A 224 -16.21 20.51 27.47
C ALA A 224 -16.94 21.85 27.19
N SER A 225 -18.27 21.85 27.07
CA SER A 225 -19.04 23.07 26.82
C SER A 225 -18.79 24.12 27.90
N GLY A 226 -18.41 25.34 27.48
CA GLY A 226 -18.10 26.44 28.39
C GLY A 226 -16.71 26.38 29.05
N THR A 227 -15.87 25.39 28.73
CA THR A 227 -14.46 25.34 29.16
C THR A 227 -13.53 25.94 28.09
N PRO A 228 -12.34 26.48 28.45
CA PRO A 228 -11.36 26.91 27.46
C PRO A 228 -10.96 25.76 26.53
N ALA A 229 -10.96 26.02 25.22
CA ALA A 229 -10.59 25.02 24.23
C ALA A 229 -9.14 24.55 24.43
N LYS A 230 -8.95 23.24 24.40
CA LYS A 230 -7.65 22.59 24.40
C LYS A 230 -7.08 22.57 22.98
N GLU A 231 -5.76 22.66 22.88
CA GLU A 231 -4.99 22.80 21.65
C GLU A 231 -4.34 21.47 21.26
N SER A 232 -3.96 21.36 19.99
CA SER A 232 -3.16 20.22 19.50
C SER A 232 -1.69 20.33 19.93
N TYR A 233 -0.93 19.25 19.79
CA TYR A 233 0.49 19.14 20.19
C TYR A 233 0.76 19.48 21.66
N THR A 234 -0.27 19.34 22.50
CA THR A 234 -0.22 19.60 23.94
C THR A 234 -0.67 18.37 24.71
N THR A 235 0.15 17.95 25.68
CA THR A 235 -0.20 16.87 26.59
C THR A 235 -1.04 17.40 27.74
N TYR A 236 -2.21 16.81 27.94
CA TYR A 236 -3.05 17.08 29.09
C TYR A 236 -3.02 15.91 30.05
N THR A 237 -2.88 16.18 31.35
CA THR A 237 -2.83 15.16 32.40
C THR A 237 -4.04 15.27 33.31
N GLN A 238 -4.63 14.14 33.68
CA GLN A 238 -5.66 14.05 34.71
C GLN A 238 -5.49 12.76 35.51
N THR A 239 -5.68 12.83 36.83
CA THR A 239 -5.75 11.63 37.66
C THR A 239 -7.11 10.95 37.46
N VAL A 240 -7.08 9.71 36.97
CA VAL A 240 -8.25 8.85 36.75
C VAL A 240 -8.02 7.56 37.54
N ASP A 241 -8.98 7.19 38.39
CA ASP A 241 -8.89 6.00 39.25
C ASP A 241 -7.58 5.91 40.06
N GLY A 242 -7.13 7.06 40.55
CA GLY A 242 -5.90 7.19 41.35
C GLY A 242 -4.58 7.09 40.57
N THR A 243 -4.64 7.05 39.23
CA THR A 243 -3.47 6.99 38.34
C THR A 243 -3.48 8.19 37.39
N ASP A 244 -2.32 8.83 37.21
CA ASP A 244 -2.19 9.90 36.22
C ASP A 244 -2.25 9.33 34.80
N ALA A 245 -3.15 9.89 34.01
CA ALA A 245 -3.37 9.55 32.62
C ALA A 245 -3.16 10.77 31.73
N ILE A 246 -2.62 10.58 30.53
CA ILE A 246 -2.44 11.65 29.54
C ILE A 246 -3.38 11.54 28.33
N ARG A 247 -3.76 12.69 27.78
CA ARG A 247 -4.48 12.84 26.49
C ARG A 247 -3.73 13.85 25.61
N GLU A 248 -3.54 13.51 24.34
CA GLU A 248 -2.90 14.39 23.35
C GLU A 248 -3.54 14.18 21.97
N ILE A 249 -3.66 15.25 21.18
CA ILE A 249 -3.99 15.18 19.76
C ILE A 249 -2.91 15.94 19.00
N ASP A 250 -2.26 15.28 18.05
CA ASP A 250 -1.35 15.87 17.07
C ASP A 250 -2.09 16.01 15.74
N ASN A 251 -1.96 17.13 15.03
CA ASN A 251 -2.76 17.38 13.82
C ASN A 251 -1.93 17.98 12.66
N PRO A 252 -1.07 17.19 12.00
CA PRO A 252 -0.22 17.71 10.94
C PRO A 252 -1.06 17.98 9.68
N ALA A 253 -0.55 18.88 8.83
CA ALA A 253 -1.15 19.21 7.54
C ALA A 253 -0.81 18.13 6.50
N GLN A 254 -1.31 16.92 6.71
CA GLN A 254 -0.98 15.71 5.95
C GLN A 254 -2.24 14.95 5.57
N THR A 255 -2.08 14.02 4.64
CA THR A 255 -3.16 13.17 4.13
C THR A 255 -3.05 11.78 4.74
N HIS A 256 -4.17 11.09 4.91
CA HIS A 256 -4.24 9.75 5.49
C HIS A 256 -3.18 8.73 4.98
N PRO A 257 -2.91 8.58 3.66
CA PRO A 257 -1.91 7.61 3.19
C PRO A 257 -0.48 8.06 3.46
N TRP A 258 -0.24 9.33 3.78
CA TRP A 258 1.09 9.89 4.05
C TRP A 258 1.57 9.57 5.46
N GLY A 259 0.67 9.27 6.39
CA GLY A 259 1.03 9.19 7.80
C GLY A 259 2.09 8.15 8.16
N PRO A 260 1.96 6.89 7.71
CA PRO A 260 3.01 5.88 7.88
C PRO A 260 4.36 6.25 7.22
N PHE A 261 4.39 7.28 6.36
CA PHE A 261 5.55 7.77 5.62
C PHE A 261 5.94 9.20 6.02
N SER A 262 5.62 9.62 7.24
CA SER A 262 5.83 11.00 7.71
C SER A 262 6.85 11.10 8.84
N LYS A 263 7.87 11.94 8.64
CA LYS A 263 8.85 12.26 9.70
C LYS A 263 8.18 12.93 10.91
N GLN A 264 7.21 13.80 10.65
CA GLN A 264 6.52 14.56 11.69
C GLN A 264 5.69 13.62 12.57
N GLU A 265 4.95 12.71 11.96
CA GLU A 265 4.12 11.76 12.71
C GLU A 265 4.95 10.79 13.53
N VAL A 266 6.04 10.27 12.96
CA VAL A 266 6.99 9.44 13.72
C VAL A 266 7.55 10.24 14.90
N THR A 267 7.82 11.53 14.75
CA THR A 267 8.29 12.38 15.86
C THR A 267 7.24 12.45 16.97
N SER A 268 5.98 12.67 16.62
CA SER A 268 4.85 12.74 17.55
C SER A 268 4.61 11.40 18.26
N LEU A 269 4.57 10.28 17.52
CA LEU A 269 4.43 8.94 18.06
C LEU A 269 5.55 8.60 19.06
N LEU A 270 6.80 8.87 18.70
CA LEU A 270 7.95 8.65 19.59
C LEU A 270 7.84 9.53 20.84
N THR A 271 7.50 10.81 20.66
CA THR A 271 7.34 11.76 21.78
C THR A 271 6.25 11.31 22.75
N PHE A 272 5.15 10.75 22.25
CA PHE A 272 4.08 10.21 23.08
C PHE A 272 4.52 8.96 23.86
N PHE A 273 5.19 8.00 23.21
CA PHE A 273 5.65 6.79 23.90
C PHE A 273 6.79 7.07 24.89
N ASP A 274 7.64 8.06 24.60
CA ASP A 274 8.65 8.57 25.53
C ASP A 274 7.99 9.09 26.82
N LYS A 275 6.87 9.84 26.71
CA LYS A 275 6.12 10.37 27.87
C LYS A 275 5.36 9.28 28.63
N SER A 276 4.71 8.35 27.92
CA SER A 276 3.79 7.36 28.53
C SER A 276 4.47 6.11 29.09
N LEU A 277 5.49 5.59 28.41
CA LEU A 277 6.17 4.35 28.80
C LEU A 277 7.62 4.60 29.29
N GLY A 278 8.17 5.77 29.00
CA GLY A 278 9.60 6.06 29.15
C GLY A 278 10.42 5.47 28.00
N THR A 279 11.62 6.01 27.81
CA THR A 279 12.53 5.62 26.72
C THR A 279 13.76 4.91 27.30
N PRO A 280 13.95 3.60 27.06
CA PRO A 280 15.12 2.86 27.55
C PRO A 280 16.44 3.43 27.03
N ASP A 281 16.51 3.72 25.74
CA ASP A 281 17.71 4.27 25.07
C ASP A 281 17.39 5.64 24.46
N PRO A 282 17.62 6.75 25.19
CA PRO A 282 17.19 8.08 24.76
C PRO A 282 17.85 8.53 23.46
N ILE A 283 17.04 8.65 22.40
CA ILE A 283 17.40 9.27 21.13
C ILE A 283 16.33 10.33 20.85
N ALA A 284 16.73 11.58 20.59
CA ALA A 284 15.80 12.67 20.29
C ALA A 284 14.78 12.23 19.21
N PRO A 285 13.46 12.44 19.40
CA PRO A 285 12.42 12.00 18.46
C PRO A 285 12.61 12.46 17.00
N GLY A 286 13.24 13.63 16.79
CA GLY A 286 13.56 14.14 15.45
C GLY A 286 14.76 13.47 14.75
N SER A 287 15.53 12.65 15.47
CA SER A 287 16.71 11.92 14.98
C SER A 287 16.31 10.52 14.47
N GLN A 288 15.87 10.48 13.21
CA GLN A 288 15.33 9.31 12.54
C GLN A 288 16.23 8.86 11.39
N ILE A 289 16.25 7.54 11.11
CA ILE A 289 17.01 6.89 10.04
C ILE A 289 16.13 6.05 9.10
N TRP A 290 14.86 5.79 9.43
CA TRP A 290 13.98 4.99 8.57
C TRP A 290 13.88 5.49 7.13
N GLN A 291 14.05 6.80 6.88
CA GLN A 291 14.07 7.35 5.52
C GLN A 291 15.24 6.80 4.68
N VAL A 292 16.36 6.46 5.33
CA VAL A 292 17.51 5.83 4.68
C VAL A 292 17.17 4.39 4.27
N LYS A 293 16.43 3.65 5.12
CA LYS A 293 15.88 2.34 4.77
C LYS A 293 14.98 2.45 3.55
N GLU A 294 14.09 3.44 3.52
CA GLU A 294 13.19 3.67 2.38
C GLU A 294 13.95 4.03 1.10
N GLY A 295 15.07 4.78 1.20
CA GLY A 295 15.98 4.99 0.08
C GLY A 295 16.56 3.69 -0.47
N PHE A 296 16.97 2.75 0.40
CA PHE A 296 17.43 1.43 -0.03
C PHE A 296 16.30 0.57 -0.58
N ASN A 297 15.11 0.56 0.02
CA ASN A 297 13.95 -0.16 -0.49
C ASN A 297 13.56 0.32 -1.91
N ALA A 298 13.58 1.64 -2.14
CA ALA A 298 13.34 2.25 -3.45
C ALA A 298 14.40 1.85 -4.49
N LEU A 299 15.68 1.75 -4.09
CA LEU A 299 16.73 1.22 -4.95
C LEU A 299 16.43 -0.22 -5.38
N GLY A 300 15.83 -1.01 -4.49
CA GLY A 300 15.36 -2.36 -4.74
C GLY A 300 14.26 -2.42 -5.80
N LEU A 301 13.27 -1.52 -5.74
CA LEU A 301 12.22 -1.38 -6.76
C LEU A 301 12.83 -1.10 -8.15
N VAL A 302 13.79 -0.19 -8.23
CA VAL A 302 14.54 0.10 -9.48
C VAL A 302 15.29 -1.14 -9.95
N GLY A 303 15.98 -1.83 -9.02
CA GLY A 303 16.69 -3.07 -9.30
C GLY A 303 15.77 -4.18 -9.82
N PHE A 304 14.58 -4.34 -9.26
CA PHE A 304 13.58 -5.31 -9.68
C PHE A 304 13.11 -5.03 -11.12
N GLY A 305 12.73 -3.78 -11.43
CA GLY A 305 12.34 -3.39 -12.79
C GLY A 305 13.45 -3.61 -13.83
N MET A 306 14.71 -3.30 -13.46
CA MET A 306 15.88 -3.58 -14.29
C MET A 306 16.11 -5.09 -14.49
N PHE A 307 15.92 -5.89 -13.45
CA PHE A 307 16.06 -7.34 -13.50
C PHE A 307 15.07 -7.96 -14.50
N LEU A 308 13.79 -7.55 -14.48
CA LEU A 308 12.78 -8.05 -15.42
C LEU A 308 13.24 -7.91 -16.87
N VAL A 309 13.82 -6.75 -17.22
CA VAL A 309 14.31 -6.48 -18.58
C VAL A 309 15.61 -7.24 -18.87
N ALA A 310 16.60 -7.10 -17.98
CA ALA A 310 17.94 -7.64 -18.20
C ALA A 310 17.91 -9.17 -18.27
N PHE A 311 17.16 -9.82 -17.38
CA PHE A 311 17.05 -11.27 -17.34
C PHE A 311 16.23 -11.80 -18.52
N ALA A 312 15.13 -11.13 -18.92
CA ALA A 312 14.39 -11.49 -20.13
C ALA A 312 15.30 -11.46 -21.37
N ILE A 313 16.14 -10.42 -21.52
CA ILE A 313 17.08 -10.29 -22.63
C ILE A 313 18.20 -11.33 -22.53
N ALA A 314 18.71 -11.62 -21.34
CA ALA A 314 19.74 -12.64 -21.13
C ALA A 314 19.26 -14.04 -21.54
N LEU A 315 18.01 -14.39 -21.23
CA LEU A 315 17.42 -15.67 -21.63
C LEU A 315 17.38 -15.85 -23.15
N LEU A 316 17.26 -14.78 -23.94
CA LEU A 316 17.34 -14.83 -25.41
C LEU A 316 18.70 -15.32 -25.93
N GLY A 317 19.75 -15.31 -25.10
CA GLY A 317 21.06 -15.89 -25.42
C GLY A 317 21.11 -17.43 -25.29
N THR A 318 20.11 -18.04 -24.66
CA THR A 318 20.05 -19.50 -24.46
C THR A 318 19.50 -20.22 -25.68
N ARG A 319 19.85 -21.50 -25.86
CA ARG A 319 19.34 -22.32 -26.97
C ARG A 319 17.82 -22.41 -27.00
N ALA A 320 17.18 -22.46 -25.83
CA ALA A 320 15.73 -22.58 -25.71
C ALA A 320 14.96 -21.36 -26.25
N PHE A 321 15.52 -20.16 -26.09
CA PHE A 321 14.83 -18.90 -26.43
C PHE A 321 15.52 -18.08 -27.53
N ALA A 322 16.65 -18.56 -28.10
CA ALA A 322 17.35 -17.88 -29.20
C ALA A 322 16.44 -17.57 -30.40
N GLY A 323 15.42 -18.39 -30.66
CA GLY A 323 14.43 -18.17 -31.73
C GLY A 323 13.47 -17.00 -31.49
N LEU A 324 13.42 -16.44 -30.27
CA LEU A 324 12.67 -15.23 -29.93
C LEU A 324 13.49 -13.95 -30.13
N ARG A 325 14.82 -14.06 -30.21
CA ARG A 325 15.71 -12.90 -30.40
C ARG A 325 15.52 -12.33 -31.81
N THR A 326 15.45 -11.01 -31.91
CA THR A 326 15.56 -10.32 -33.21
C THR A 326 16.89 -9.58 -33.34
N THR A 327 17.45 -9.57 -34.54
CA THR A 327 18.59 -8.71 -34.93
C THR A 327 18.14 -7.48 -35.72
N ARG A 328 16.87 -7.43 -36.14
CA ARG A 328 16.23 -6.31 -36.81
C ARG A 328 14.88 -6.05 -36.14
N THR A 329 14.78 -5.01 -35.33
CA THR A 329 13.47 -4.48 -34.95
C THR A 329 12.74 -4.01 -36.20
N ALA A 330 11.41 -4.17 -36.25
CA ALA A 330 10.60 -3.61 -37.33
C ALA A 330 10.97 -2.14 -37.57
N ALA A 331 10.95 -1.70 -38.83
CA ALA A 331 11.25 -0.31 -39.16
C ALA A 331 10.29 0.62 -38.39
N LEU A 332 10.78 1.78 -37.97
CA LEU A 332 9.91 2.79 -37.36
C LEU A 332 8.93 3.28 -38.43
N GLN A 333 7.65 3.34 -38.09
CA GLN A 333 6.64 3.84 -39.01
C GLN A 333 6.86 5.35 -39.25
N PRO A 334 6.77 5.84 -40.51
CA PRO A 334 6.91 7.27 -40.79
C PRO A 334 5.75 8.08 -40.18
N ASN A 335 6.05 9.26 -39.64
CA ASN A 335 5.05 10.16 -39.06
C ASN A 335 4.25 10.92 -40.14
N SER A 336 3.38 10.23 -40.86
CA SER A 336 2.42 10.92 -41.75
C SER A 336 1.45 11.77 -40.92
N ARG A 337 0.89 12.84 -41.51
CA ARG A 337 -0.12 13.68 -40.83
C ARG A 337 -1.31 12.86 -40.34
N GLY A 338 -1.79 11.92 -41.16
CA GLY A 338 -2.87 11.01 -40.79
C GLY A 338 -2.48 10.07 -39.63
N GLY A 339 -1.27 9.52 -39.64
CA GLY A 339 -0.77 8.67 -38.55
C GLY A 339 -0.66 9.43 -37.22
N LEU A 340 -0.20 10.68 -37.25
CA LEU A 340 -0.14 11.54 -36.07
C LEU A 340 -1.54 11.87 -35.51
N LEU A 341 -2.54 12.06 -36.37
CA LEU A 341 -3.93 12.25 -35.93
C LEU A 341 -4.47 11.00 -35.21
N TRP A 342 -4.23 9.80 -35.75
CA TRP A 342 -4.60 8.55 -35.09
C TRP A 342 -3.87 8.33 -33.77
N PHE A 343 -2.58 8.65 -33.72
CA PHE A 343 -1.79 8.59 -32.50
C PHE A 343 -2.36 9.52 -31.42
N TRP A 344 -2.41 10.82 -31.67
CA TRP A 344 -2.86 11.79 -30.65
C TRP A 344 -4.34 11.62 -30.31
N GLY A 345 -5.20 11.41 -31.31
CA GLY A 345 -6.62 11.17 -31.08
C GLY A 345 -6.86 9.89 -30.27
N GLY A 346 -6.15 8.80 -30.58
CA GLY A 346 -6.20 7.55 -29.82
C GLY A 346 -5.76 7.72 -28.37
N LEU A 347 -4.68 8.49 -28.11
CA LEU A 347 -4.22 8.78 -26.76
C LEU A 347 -5.23 9.62 -25.97
N VAL A 348 -5.79 10.67 -26.56
CA VAL A 348 -6.81 11.52 -25.92
C VAL A 348 -8.07 10.72 -25.59
N ILE A 349 -8.58 9.93 -26.53
CA ILE A 349 -9.76 9.09 -26.30
C ILE A 349 -9.47 8.06 -25.20
N SER A 350 -8.31 7.41 -25.24
CA SER A 350 -7.92 6.43 -24.20
C SER A 350 -7.85 7.07 -22.82
N ALA A 351 -7.27 8.28 -22.70
CA ALA A 351 -7.20 9.00 -21.44
C ALA A 351 -8.59 9.39 -20.90
N ILE A 352 -9.48 9.92 -21.76
CA ILE A 352 -10.85 10.27 -21.38
C ILE A 352 -11.60 9.03 -20.91
N VAL A 353 -11.58 7.95 -21.69
CA VAL A 353 -12.26 6.70 -21.33
C VAL A 353 -11.69 6.12 -20.04
N SER A 354 -10.37 6.16 -19.85
CA SER A 354 -9.72 5.68 -18.63
C SER A 354 -10.18 6.45 -17.40
N GLY A 355 -10.17 7.79 -17.44
CA GLY A 355 -10.60 8.62 -16.31
C GLY A 355 -12.09 8.50 -16.01
N VAL A 356 -12.93 8.57 -17.05
CA VAL A 356 -14.39 8.46 -16.90
C VAL A 356 -14.81 7.07 -16.42
N SER A 357 -14.24 6.00 -16.99
CA SER A 357 -14.55 4.64 -16.54
C SER A 357 -14.09 4.38 -15.11
N TYR A 358 -12.93 4.91 -14.69
CA TYR A 358 -12.50 4.80 -13.30
C TYR A 358 -13.51 5.44 -12.36
N TRP A 359 -13.88 6.70 -12.65
CA TRP A 359 -14.83 7.43 -11.83
C TRP A 359 -16.18 6.70 -11.75
N ILE A 360 -16.76 6.28 -12.88
CA ILE A 360 -18.02 5.52 -12.91
C ILE A 360 -17.94 4.23 -12.09
N ILE A 361 -16.90 3.42 -12.30
CA ILE A 361 -16.72 2.16 -11.56
C ILE A 361 -16.59 2.44 -10.07
N SER A 362 -15.77 3.41 -9.69
CA SER A 362 -15.46 3.75 -8.29
C SER A 362 -16.61 4.42 -7.54
N ALA A 363 -17.51 5.11 -8.25
CA ALA A 363 -18.68 5.79 -7.68
C ALA A 363 -19.92 4.88 -7.56
N ASP A 364 -19.89 3.70 -8.21
CA ASP A 364 -20.99 2.75 -8.16
C ASP A 364 -21.05 2.04 -6.80
N LYS A 365 -22.18 2.19 -6.10
CA LYS A 365 -22.40 1.60 -4.77
C LYS A 365 -22.37 0.07 -4.76
N SER A 366 -22.82 -0.57 -5.85
CA SER A 366 -22.80 -2.03 -5.96
C SER A 366 -21.37 -2.56 -6.08
N VAL A 367 -20.51 -1.84 -6.82
CA VAL A 367 -19.06 -2.11 -6.90
C VAL A 367 -18.40 -1.88 -5.54
N GLY A 368 -18.79 -0.82 -4.82
CA GLY A 368 -18.31 -0.56 -3.46
C GLY A 368 -18.57 -1.73 -2.50
N ALA A 369 -19.78 -2.32 -2.52
CA ALA A 369 -20.11 -3.47 -1.68
C ALA A 369 -19.22 -4.70 -1.97
N VAL A 370 -18.99 -5.01 -3.26
CA VAL A 370 -18.05 -6.09 -3.67
C VAL A 370 -16.63 -5.82 -3.19
N SER A 371 -16.25 -4.55 -3.11
CA SER A 371 -14.87 -4.13 -2.87
C SER A 371 -14.45 -4.20 -1.41
N PHE A 372 -15.42 -4.04 -0.51
CA PHE A 372 -15.22 -4.14 0.94
C PHE A 372 -15.56 -5.54 1.49
N LEU A 373 -16.50 -6.26 0.89
CA LEU A 373 -17.03 -7.53 1.42
C LEU A 373 -16.71 -8.77 0.56
N GLY A 374 -16.07 -8.61 -0.61
CA GLY A 374 -15.72 -9.74 -1.47
C GLY A 374 -16.92 -10.54 -2.02
N ASP A 375 -18.09 -9.89 -2.16
CA ASP A 375 -19.34 -10.53 -2.60
C ASP A 375 -19.57 -10.31 -4.11
N PRO A 376 -19.80 -11.35 -4.96
CA PRO A 376 -19.87 -12.77 -4.64
C PRO A 376 -18.50 -13.41 -4.34
N PRO A 377 -18.48 -14.54 -3.58
CA PRO A 377 -17.29 -15.20 -3.03
C PRO A 377 -16.24 -15.72 -4.03
N LEU A 378 -16.44 -15.48 -5.34
CA LEU A 378 -15.43 -15.71 -6.37
C LEU A 378 -14.29 -14.67 -6.32
N ASN A 379 -14.42 -13.63 -5.49
CA ASN A 379 -13.50 -12.50 -5.42
C ASN A 379 -13.08 -12.21 -3.96
N PRO A 380 -12.08 -12.92 -3.42
CA PRO A 380 -11.67 -12.75 -2.03
C PRO A 380 -10.94 -11.43 -1.75
N GLN A 381 -10.61 -10.62 -2.77
CA GLN A 381 -9.85 -9.37 -2.64
C GLN A 381 -10.48 -8.25 -3.48
N GLY A 382 -11.48 -7.59 -2.89
CA GLY A 382 -12.30 -6.59 -3.57
C GLY A 382 -11.54 -5.39 -4.15
N ALA A 383 -10.54 -4.87 -3.44
CA ALA A 383 -9.69 -3.77 -3.91
C ALA A 383 -8.93 -4.12 -5.20
N VAL A 384 -8.34 -5.32 -5.24
CA VAL A 384 -7.61 -5.81 -6.42
C VAL A 384 -8.55 -5.96 -7.60
N TRP A 385 -9.78 -6.42 -7.35
CA TRP A 385 -10.79 -6.59 -8.37
C TRP A 385 -11.22 -5.29 -9.04
N ILE A 386 -11.46 -4.19 -8.29
CA ILE A 386 -11.80 -2.89 -8.92
C ILE A 386 -10.73 -2.50 -9.93
N ILE A 387 -9.46 -2.55 -9.50
CA ILE A 387 -8.33 -2.14 -10.34
C ILE A 387 -8.20 -3.08 -11.55
N ALA A 388 -8.39 -4.38 -11.35
CA ALA A 388 -8.37 -5.38 -12.41
C ALA A 388 -9.52 -5.19 -13.42
N LEU A 389 -10.73 -4.89 -12.95
CA LEU A 389 -11.90 -4.60 -13.77
C LEU A 389 -11.66 -3.35 -14.61
N TRP A 390 -11.23 -2.25 -13.98
CA TRP A 390 -10.89 -1.02 -14.67
C TRP A 390 -9.79 -1.24 -15.71
N ALA A 391 -8.71 -1.96 -15.36
CA ALA A 391 -7.67 -2.33 -16.30
C ALA A 391 -8.24 -3.08 -17.52
N SER A 392 -9.12 -4.05 -17.29
CA SER A 392 -9.74 -4.85 -18.36
C SER A 392 -10.59 -4.01 -19.31
N VAL A 393 -11.41 -3.10 -18.77
CA VAL A 393 -12.19 -2.15 -19.58
C VAL A 393 -11.27 -1.35 -20.48
N ASN A 394 -10.17 -0.81 -19.94
CA ASN A 394 -9.18 -0.06 -20.71
C ASN A 394 -8.46 -0.94 -21.75
N GLY A 395 -8.19 -2.21 -21.44
CA GLY A 395 -7.60 -3.17 -22.36
C GLY A 395 -8.51 -3.45 -23.57
N VAL A 396 -9.81 -3.68 -23.33
CA VAL A 396 -10.80 -3.86 -24.40
C VAL A 396 -10.89 -2.62 -25.27
N VAL A 397 -10.96 -1.43 -24.66
CA VAL A 397 -11.00 -0.15 -25.39
C VAL A 397 -9.73 0.02 -26.24
N ALA A 398 -8.56 -0.29 -25.71
CA ALA A 398 -7.31 -0.23 -26.47
C ALA A 398 -7.33 -1.18 -27.68
N VAL A 399 -7.86 -2.41 -27.52
CA VAL A 399 -8.05 -3.35 -28.63
C VAL A 399 -8.98 -2.77 -29.70
N VAL A 400 -10.11 -2.18 -29.30
CA VAL A 400 -11.06 -1.54 -30.23
C VAL A 400 -10.40 -0.38 -30.98
N ILE A 401 -9.71 0.52 -30.27
CA ILE A 401 -9.00 1.66 -30.89
C ILE A 401 -7.96 1.15 -31.90
N MET A 402 -7.16 0.15 -31.54
CA MET A 402 -6.18 -0.45 -32.45
C MET A 402 -6.84 -1.11 -33.66
N ALA A 403 -7.93 -1.85 -33.47
CA ALA A 403 -8.67 -2.51 -34.54
C ALA A 403 -9.25 -1.48 -35.53
N VAL A 404 -9.90 -0.44 -35.02
CA VAL A 404 -10.45 0.66 -35.83
C VAL A 404 -9.33 1.39 -36.56
N SER A 405 -8.24 1.76 -35.88
CA SER A 405 -7.09 2.42 -36.49
C SER A 405 -6.45 1.56 -37.59
N TYR A 406 -6.32 0.25 -37.37
CA TYR A 406 -5.82 -0.70 -38.36
C TYR A 406 -6.72 -0.77 -39.60
N LEU A 407 -8.02 -0.99 -39.42
CA LEU A 407 -8.95 -1.18 -40.53
C LEU A 407 -9.19 0.11 -41.32
N ALA A 408 -9.30 1.25 -40.63
CA ALA A 408 -9.58 2.54 -41.24
C ALA A 408 -8.34 3.15 -41.91
N PHE A 409 -7.16 2.97 -41.33
CA PHE A 409 -5.94 3.66 -41.75
C PHE A 409 -4.74 2.73 -41.94
N GLY A 410 -4.34 1.98 -40.92
CA GLY A 410 -3.08 1.22 -40.92
C GLY A 410 -2.94 0.25 -42.10
N ARG A 411 -3.96 -0.56 -42.37
CA ARG A 411 -3.97 -1.55 -43.46
C ARG A 411 -3.80 -0.91 -44.84
N LYS A 412 -4.42 0.26 -45.07
CA LYS A 412 -4.32 0.99 -46.34
C LYS A 412 -2.99 1.73 -46.51
N ASN A 413 -2.25 1.92 -45.41
CA ASN A 413 -0.98 2.66 -45.37
C ASN A 413 0.22 1.75 -45.07
N GLY A 414 0.11 0.44 -45.40
CA GLY A 414 1.25 -0.49 -45.36
C GLY A 414 1.60 -1.07 -43.99
N LEU A 415 0.73 -0.94 -42.98
CA LEU A 415 0.96 -1.57 -41.67
C LEU A 415 0.75 -3.10 -41.76
N ASP A 416 1.82 -3.88 -41.68
CA ASP A 416 1.78 -5.34 -41.62
C ASP A 416 1.94 -5.85 -40.18
N LEU A 417 0.87 -6.45 -39.65
CA LEU A 417 0.80 -7.00 -38.30
C LEU A 417 1.85 -8.10 -38.01
N ARG A 418 2.31 -8.84 -39.03
CA ARG A 418 3.40 -9.82 -38.88
C ARG A 418 4.75 -9.14 -38.75
N GLU A 419 5.00 -8.09 -39.53
CA GLU A 419 6.27 -7.34 -39.47
C GLU A 419 6.44 -6.62 -38.14
N ILE A 420 5.37 -6.02 -37.60
CA ILE A 420 5.38 -5.37 -36.27
C ILE A 420 5.10 -6.35 -35.11
N GLY A 421 5.18 -7.66 -35.37
CA GLY A 421 5.21 -8.66 -34.29
C GLY A 421 3.89 -8.93 -33.57
N VAL A 422 2.77 -8.33 -34.01
CA VAL A 422 1.41 -8.60 -33.49
C VAL A 422 0.97 -10.02 -33.81
N LEU A 423 1.44 -10.59 -34.91
CA LEU A 423 1.18 -11.98 -35.29
C LEU A 423 2.47 -12.82 -35.30
N PRO A 424 3.06 -13.12 -34.12
CA PRO A 424 4.36 -13.81 -34.03
C PRO A 424 4.27 -15.32 -34.35
N GLY A 425 3.04 -15.86 -34.46
CA GLY A 425 2.76 -17.30 -34.59
C GLY A 425 2.75 -18.02 -33.24
N TRP A 426 1.98 -19.11 -33.14
CA TRP A 426 1.72 -19.82 -31.88
C TRP A 426 2.97 -20.32 -31.15
N LYS A 427 3.97 -20.81 -31.90
CA LYS A 427 5.23 -21.27 -31.31
C LYS A 427 5.98 -20.14 -30.59
N LYS A 428 6.18 -19.00 -31.25
CA LYS A 428 6.89 -17.85 -30.67
C LYS A 428 6.06 -17.16 -29.58
N PHE A 429 4.73 -17.16 -29.72
CA PHE A 429 3.83 -16.72 -28.67
C PHE A 429 4.02 -17.56 -27.40
N GLY A 430 3.83 -18.89 -27.49
CA GLY A 430 3.97 -19.80 -26.34
C GLY A 430 5.37 -19.80 -25.72
N GLN A 431 6.43 -19.82 -26.54
CA GLN A 431 7.82 -19.67 -26.06
C GLN A 431 8.04 -18.33 -25.35
N GLY A 432 7.42 -17.26 -25.83
CA GLY A 432 7.48 -15.94 -25.21
C GLY A 432 6.80 -15.88 -23.85
N ILE A 433 5.63 -16.52 -23.72
CA ILE A 433 4.94 -16.64 -22.43
C ILE A 433 5.76 -17.48 -21.45
N LEU A 434 6.36 -18.60 -21.89
CA LEU A 434 7.25 -19.41 -21.06
C LEU A 434 8.47 -18.61 -20.57
N LEU A 435 9.10 -17.82 -21.46
CA LEU A 435 10.18 -16.92 -21.07
C LEU A 435 9.71 -15.93 -20.00
N GLY A 436 8.56 -15.29 -20.23
CA GLY A 436 7.98 -14.35 -19.28
C GLY A 436 7.71 -14.99 -17.91
N LEU A 437 7.18 -16.20 -17.87
CA LEU A 437 6.92 -16.93 -16.64
C LEU A 437 8.21 -17.21 -15.86
N ILE A 438 9.27 -17.65 -16.54
CA ILE A 438 10.59 -17.88 -15.91
C ILE A 438 11.15 -16.58 -15.35
N VAL A 439 11.00 -15.45 -16.05
CA VAL A 439 11.46 -14.15 -15.58
C VAL A 439 10.73 -13.74 -14.31
N VAL A 440 9.40 -13.84 -14.28
CA VAL A 440 8.58 -13.46 -13.12
C VAL A 440 8.88 -14.38 -11.93
N ALA A 441 8.92 -15.70 -12.15
CA ALA A 441 9.26 -16.65 -11.09
C ALA A 441 10.65 -16.38 -10.51
N SER A 442 11.65 -16.12 -11.36
CA SER A 442 13.02 -15.82 -10.90
C SER A 442 13.09 -14.49 -10.14
N ALA A 443 12.32 -13.48 -10.54
CA ALA A 443 12.27 -12.19 -9.87
C ALA A 443 11.70 -12.34 -8.44
N PHE A 444 10.61 -13.11 -8.27
CA PHE A 444 10.05 -13.36 -6.96
C PHE A 444 10.89 -14.31 -6.12
N VAL A 445 11.55 -15.32 -6.71
CA VAL A 445 12.55 -16.13 -5.98
C VAL A 445 13.63 -15.23 -5.36
N LEU A 446 14.09 -14.20 -6.06
CA LEU A 446 15.01 -13.23 -5.48
C LEU A 446 14.40 -12.44 -4.32
N VAL A 447 13.13 -12.01 -4.43
CA VAL A 447 12.41 -11.36 -3.32
C VAL A 447 12.39 -12.28 -2.09
N PHE A 448 12.02 -13.55 -2.24
CA PHE A 448 12.02 -14.53 -1.14
C PHE A 448 13.43 -14.78 -0.58
N VAL A 449 14.45 -14.90 -1.42
CA VAL A 449 15.85 -15.07 -0.99
C VAL A 449 16.30 -13.88 -0.15
N PHE A 450 15.98 -12.66 -0.57
CA PHE A 450 16.40 -11.47 0.18
C PHE A 450 15.58 -11.28 1.46
N ALA A 451 14.29 -11.58 1.46
CA ALA A 451 13.50 -11.62 2.68
C ALA A 451 14.06 -12.64 3.69
N TYR A 452 14.46 -13.83 3.23
CA TYR A 452 15.03 -14.87 4.09
C TYR A 452 16.37 -14.45 4.74
N PHE A 453 17.28 -13.84 3.98
CA PHE A 453 18.61 -13.50 4.51
C PHE A 453 18.68 -12.13 5.20
N PHE A 454 17.79 -11.20 4.87
CA PHE A 454 17.90 -9.81 5.28
C PHE A 454 16.64 -9.26 5.97
N THR A 455 15.52 -10.00 5.94
CA THR A 455 14.21 -9.58 6.44
C THR A 455 13.76 -8.25 5.81
N THR A 456 14.00 -8.11 4.51
CA THR A 456 13.68 -6.91 3.73
C THR A 456 12.95 -7.28 2.46
N ASP A 457 12.12 -6.37 1.98
CA ASP A 457 11.52 -6.42 0.65
C ASP A 457 11.83 -5.15 -0.15
N PHE A 458 11.11 -4.92 -1.26
CA PHE A 458 11.27 -3.73 -2.07
C PHE A 458 10.02 -2.88 -2.00
N ARG A 459 10.15 -1.66 -1.46
CA ARG A 459 9.02 -0.76 -1.28
C ARG A 459 9.42 0.71 -1.35
N LEU A 460 8.41 1.55 -1.52
CA LEU A 460 8.46 2.98 -1.30
C LEU A 460 7.03 3.46 -1.08
N TRP A 461 6.75 3.96 0.12
CA TRP A 461 5.42 4.47 0.48
C TRP A 461 4.33 3.40 0.23
N VAL A 462 3.38 3.63 -0.67
CA VAL A 462 2.27 2.71 -1.00
C VAL A 462 2.62 1.60 -2.01
N LEU A 463 3.82 1.63 -2.60
CA LEU A 463 4.26 0.64 -3.57
C LEU A 463 5.17 -0.38 -2.88
N ALA A 464 4.75 -1.65 -2.82
CA ALA A 464 5.53 -2.73 -2.22
C ALA A 464 5.56 -3.97 -3.11
N ILE A 465 6.67 -4.71 -3.08
CA ILE A 465 6.84 -6.04 -3.67
C ILE A 465 7.23 -6.99 -2.52
N PRO A 466 6.26 -7.41 -1.69
CA PRO A 466 6.54 -8.24 -0.52
C PRO A 466 6.68 -9.72 -0.90
N THR A 467 7.09 -10.53 0.08
CA THR A 467 6.86 -11.98 0.05
C THR A 467 5.37 -12.28 0.26
N PHE A 468 5.00 -13.55 0.04
CA PHE A 468 3.63 -13.99 0.16
C PHE A 468 3.52 -15.48 0.47
N THR A 469 2.37 -15.87 0.98
CA THR A 469 2.00 -17.26 1.23
C THR A 469 1.50 -17.96 -0.05
N PRO A 470 1.65 -19.29 -0.20
CA PRO A 470 1.34 -20.01 -1.44
C PRO A 470 -0.10 -19.85 -1.94
N ASN A 471 -1.07 -19.62 -1.05
CA ASN A 471 -2.46 -19.33 -1.40
C ASN A 471 -2.61 -18.09 -2.29
N LYS A 472 -1.70 -17.10 -2.19
CA LYS A 472 -1.73 -15.92 -3.06
C LYS A 472 -1.53 -16.26 -4.54
N LEU A 473 -0.84 -17.36 -4.87
CA LEU A 473 -0.72 -17.81 -6.26
C LEU A 473 -2.06 -18.30 -6.83
N ALA A 474 -2.87 -18.99 -6.02
CA ALA A 474 -4.21 -19.40 -6.44
C ALA A 474 -5.13 -18.17 -6.63
N ILE A 475 -5.05 -17.21 -5.70
CA ILE A 475 -5.79 -15.95 -5.79
C ILE A 475 -5.34 -15.13 -7.01
N ALA A 476 -4.03 -15.07 -7.30
CA ALA A 476 -3.50 -14.40 -8.48
C ALA A 476 -4.11 -14.93 -9.79
N LEU A 477 -4.41 -16.23 -9.89
CA LEU A 477 -5.02 -16.81 -11.08
C LEU A 477 -6.45 -16.32 -11.34
N ILE A 478 -7.15 -15.81 -10.32
CA ILE A 478 -8.48 -15.19 -10.45
C ILE A 478 -8.36 -13.84 -11.16
N TYR A 479 -7.37 -13.03 -10.80
CA TYR A 479 -7.22 -11.66 -11.31
C TYR A 479 -6.29 -11.54 -12.53
N LEU A 480 -5.38 -12.49 -12.73
CA LEU A 480 -4.44 -12.48 -13.84
C LEU A 480 -5.13 -12.31 -15.22
N PRO A 481 -6.27 -12.96 -15.53
CA PRO A 481 -6.95 -12.76 -16.81
C PRO A 481 -7.32 -11.29 -17.09
N PHE A 482 -7.76 -10.57 -16.07
CA PHE A 482 -8.14 -9.16 -16.17
C PHE A 482 -6.92 -8.28 -16.50
N PHE A 483 -5.82 -8.47 -15.76
CA PHE A 483 -4.58 -7.75 -16.02
C PHE A 483 -3.95 -8.15 -17.36
N LEU A 484 -4.10 -9.40 -17.82
CA LEU A 484 -3.65 -9.82 -19.15
C LEU A 484 -4.38 -9.07 -20.27
N VAL A 485 -5.71 -8.88 -20.16
CA VAL A 485 -6.49 -8.09 -21.13
C VAL A 485 -5.88 -6.70 -21.29
N TYR A 486 -5.54 -6.04 -20.19
CA TYR A 486 -4.92 -4.72 -20.22
C TYR A 486 -3.47 -4.75 -20.73
N PHE A 487 -2.56 -5.43 -20.02
CA PHE A 487 -1.13 -5.28 -20.27
C PHE A 487 -0.68 -5.89 -21.60
N LEU A 488 -1.37 -6.90 -22.12
CA LEU A 488 -1.12 -7.37 -23.49
C LEU A 488 -1.57 -6.33 -24.52
N ALA A 489 -2.80 -5.80 -24.40
CA ALA A 489 -3.31 -4.78 -25.30
C ALA A 489 -2.46 -3.50 -25.25
N ASN A 490 -2.12 -3.04 -24.05
CA ASN A 490 -1.28 -1.87 -23.81
C ASN A 490 0.13 -2.07 -24.40
N SER A 491 0.74 -3.23 -24.19
CA SER A 491 2.05 -3.53 -24.78
C SER A 491 2.00 -3.55 -26.31
N VAL A 492 0.95 -4.11 -26.93
CA VAL A 492 0.74 -4.07 -28.38
C VAL A 492 0.55 -2.63 -28.87
N ALA A 493 -0.27 -1.84 -28.18
CA ALA A 493 -0.52 -0.44 -28.53
C ALA A 493 0.77 0.38 -28.52
N ILE A 494 1.53 0.32 -27.43
CA ILE A 494 2.82 1.01 -27.28
C ILE A 494 3.81 0.53 -28.32
N ASN A 495 3.94 -0.78 -28.48
CA ASN A 495 5.09 -1.36 -29.14
C ASN A 495 4.95 -1.59 -30.64
N ALA A 496 3.74 -1.88 -31.08
CA ALA A 496 3.46 -2.20 -32.47
C ALA A 496 2.75 -1.04 -33.19
N PHE A 497 1.71 -0.46 -32.58
CA PHE A 497 0.91 0.60 -33.22
C PHE A 497 1.51 2.00 -33.08
N ASN A 498 2.08 2.31 -31.91
CA ASN A 498 2.52 3.67 -31.56
C ASN A 498 4.05 3.83 -31.54
N ARG A 499 4.79 2.98 -32.27
CA ARG A 499 6.27 3.00 -32.28
C ARG A 499 6.83 3.81 -33.45
N PHE A 500 7.28 5.03 -33.14
CA PHE A 500 7.95 5.93 -34.07
C PHE A 500 8.89 6.90 -33.31
N THR A 501 9.54 7.83 -34.01
CA THR A 501 10.38 8.86 -33.37
C THR A 501 9.61 10.16 -33.10
N ILE A 502 9.79 10.72 -31.90
CA ILE A 502 9.42 12.11 -31.60
C ILE A 502 10.72 12.90 -31.43
N PHE A 503 10.85 14.04 -32.11
CA PHE A 503 12.11 14.81 -32.21
C PHE A 503 13.32 13.95 -32.61
N GLY A 504 13.12 13.01 -33.55
CA GLY A 504 14.15 12.09 -34.03
C GLY A 504 14.60 11.01 -33.03
N ARG A 505 13.91 10.86 -31.89
CA ARG A 505 14.28 9.96 -30.79
C ARG A 505 13.15 9.01 -30.43
N GLU A 506 13.41 7.70 -30.46
CA GLU A 506 12.44 6.67 -30.04
C GLU A 506 12.15 6.74 -28.52
N TRP A 507 13.14 7.13 -27.70
CA TRP A 507 12.90 7.32 -26.27
C TRP A 507 11.94 8.48 -26.00
N GLY A 508 11.90 9.50 -26.86
CA GLY A 508 10.93 10.60 -26.77
C GLY A 508 9.49 10.09 -26.95
N ASN A 509 9.26 9.19 -27.91
CA ASN A 509 7.99 8.48 -28.05
C ASN A 509 7.66 7.62 -26.82
N THR A 510 8.64 6.91 -26.28
CA THR A 510 8.44 6.08 -25.08
C THR A 510 8.06 6.93 -23.87
N ALA A 511 8.67 8.10 -23.70
CA ALA A 511 8.33 9.05 -22.63
C ALA A 511 6.91 9.60 -22.77
N VAL A 512 6.50 9.98 -23.98
CA VAL A 512 5.12 10.42 -24.26
C VAL A 512 4.11 9.32 -23.94
N LEU A 513 4.38 8.08 -24.35
CA LEU A 513 3.50 6.95 -24.07
C LEU A 513 3.47 6.57 -22.59
N ALA A 514 4.60 6.66 -21.89
CA ALA A 514 4.67 6.46 -20.45
C ALA A 514 3.80 7.47 -19.69
N LEU A 515 3.87 8.76 -20.07
CA LEU A 515 3.01 9.81 -19.53
C LEU A 515 1.54 9.58 -19.92
N ALA A 516 1.26 9.27 -21.19
CA ALA A 516 -0.10 9.07 -21.68
C ALA A 516 -0.80 7.89 -20.98
N ASN A 517 -0.08 6.84 -20.61
CA ASN A 517 -0.64 5.74 -19.82
C ASN A 517 -1.07 6.18 -18.41
N ALA A 518 -0.38 7.15 -17.81
CA ALA A 518 -0.63 7.60 -16.44
C ALA A 518 -1.44 8.92 -16.36
N ILE A 519 -1.74 9.57 -17.49
CA ILE A 519 -2.30 10.92 -17.47
C ILE A 519 -3.71 10.97 -16.86
N ALA A 520 -4.54 9.96 -17.13
CA ALA A 520 -5.89 9.89 -16.58
C ALA A 520 -5.88 9.74 -15.05
N PRO A 521 -5.19 8.74 -14.45
CA PRO A 521 -5.09 8.67 -13.00
C PRO A 521 -4.38 9.89 -12.39
N LEU A 522 -3.40 10.49 -13.10
CA LEU A 522 -2.73 11.71 -12.64
C LEU A 522 -3.71 12.88 -12.51
N ILE A 523 -4.55 13.09 -13.52
CA ILE A 523 -5.58 14.15 -13.50
C ILE A 523 -6.54 13.94 -12.34
N LEU A 524 -7.00 12.70 -12.12
CA LEU A 524 -7.94 12.38 -11.04
C LEU A 524 -7.33 12.63 -9.65
N VAL A 525 -6.09 12.18 -9.43
CA VAL A 525 -5.35 12.42 -8.18
C VAL A 525 -5.12 13.92 -7.96
N VAL A 526 -4.61 14.64 -8.97
CA VAL A 526 -4.38 16.09 -8.85
C VAL A 526 -5.68 16.83 -8.57
N ALA A 527 -6.77 16.48 -9.25
CA ALA A 527 -8.08 17.09 -9.02
C ALA A 527 -8.55 16.87 -7.57
N GLN A 528 -8.52 15.62 -7.10
CA GLN A 528 -8.95 15.25 -5.76
C GLN A 528 -8.19 16.02 -4.68
N TYR A 529 -6.85 15.95 -4.70
CA TYR A 529 -6.04 16.53 -3.63
C TYR A 529 -5.92 18.05 -3.74
N SER A 530 -6.06 18.64 -4.94
CA SER A 530 -6.19 20.10 -5.07
C SER A 530 -7.53 20.59 -4.50
N HIS A 531 -8.62 19.86 -4.76
CA HIS A 531 -9.92 20.17 -4.18
C HIS A 531 -9.85 20.06 -2.66
N PHE A 532 -9.33 18.94 -2.14
CA PHE A 532 -9.21 18.68 -0.71
C PHE A 532 -8.36 19.74 0.02
N PHE A 533 -7.23 20.14 -0.57
CA PHE A 533 -6.41 21.22 -0.03
C PHE A 533 -7.17 22.55 0.07
N VAL A 534 -7.95 22.90 -0.96
CA VAL A 534 -8.70 24.17 -1.01
C VAL A 534 -9.92 24.14 -0.10
N THR A 535 -10.77 23.12 -0.21
CA THR A 535 -12.09 23.07 0.44
C THR A 535 -12.08 22.41 1.80
N GLY A 536 -11.09 21.56 2.08
CA GLY A 536 -11.11 20.68 3.25
C GLY A 536 -11.96 19.42 3.04
N ASP A 537 -12.55 19.25 1.86
CA ASP A 537 -13.44 18.15 1.52
C ASP A 537 -12.97 17.39 0.28
N LEU A 538 -13.33 16.12 0.22
CA LEU A 538 -13.14 15.28 -0.96
C LEU A 538 -14.10 15.69 -2.09
N ILE A 539 -13.75 15.41 -3.36
CA ILE A 539 -14.68 15.65 -4.47
C ILE A 539 -15.94 14.78 -4.26
N PRO A 540 -17.16 15.37 -4.29
CA PRO A 540 -18.39 14.61 -4.11
C PRO A 540 -18.51 13.44 -5.09
N GLY A 541 -18.77 12.24 -4.57
CA GLY A 541 -18.87 11.02 -5.37
C GLY A 541 -17.53 10.42 -5.79
N PHE A 542 -16.40 10.97 -5.36
CA PHE A 542 -15.08 10.37 -5.52
C PHE A 542 -14.43 10.13 -4.16
N GLY A 543 -14.74 8.96 -3.59
CA GLY A 543 -14.29 8.58 -2.25
C GLY A 543 -12.78 8.45 -2.12
N GLY A 544 -12.23 8.78 -0.95
CA GLY A 544 -10.79 8.91 -0.74
C GLY A 544 -10.00 7.64 -0.99
N ILE A 545 -10.55 6.46 -0.68
CA ILE A 545 -9.86 5.20 -0.97
C ILE A 545 -9.61 4.99 -2.47
N ASN A 546 -10.54 5.45 -3.31
CA ASN A 546 -10.41 5.32 -4.76
C ASN A 546 -9.29 6.24 -5.28
N SER A 547 -9.12 7.45 -4.74
CA SER A 547 -7.97 8.28 -5.11
C SER A 547 -6.64 7.67 -4.63
N ILE A 548 -6.60 7.06 -3.43
CA ILE A 548 -5.40 6.45 -2.87
C ILE A 548 -4.90 5.28 -3.72
N TRP A 549 -5.81 4.41 -4.19
CA TRP A 549 -5.42 3.28 -5.04
C TRP A 549 -4.79 3.67 -6.38
N LEU A 550 -4.92 4.94 -6.81
CA LEU A 550 -4.27 5.43 -8.02
C LEU A 550 -2.78 5.74 -7.82
N PHE A 551 -2.30 6.00 -6.60
CA PHE A 551 -0.89 6.33 -6.36
C PHE A 551 0.11 5.29 -6.89
N PRO A 552 0.00 3.97 -6.57
CA PRO A 552 0.91 2.98 -7.14
C PRO A 552 0.77 2.87 -8.67
N ILE A 553 -0.42 3.12 -9.21
CA ILE A 553 -0.70 3.07 -10.66
C ILE A 553 0.07 4.17 -11.42
N LEU A 554 0.25 5.35 -10.82
CA LEU A 554 1.06 6.43 -11.39
C LEU A 554 2.51 6.03 -11.64
N ILE A 555 3.02 5.01 -10.95
CA ILE A 555 4.38 4.48 -11.12
C ILE A 555 4.36 3.24 -12.01
N ILE A 556 3.43 2.32 -11.79
CA ILE A 556 3.36 1.04 -12.52
C ILE A 556 3.16 1.27 -14.02
N LEU A 557 2.27 2.19 -14.43
CA LEU A 557 1.91 2.37 -15.83
C LEU A 557 3.03 2.97 -16.70
N PRO A 558 3.77 4.00 -16.25
CA PRO A 558 4.97 4.47 -16.95
C PRO A 558 6.08 3.41 -17.01
N VAL A 559 6.31 2.67 -15.91
CA VAL A 559 7.31 1.60 -15.85
C VAL A 559 6.96 0.50 -16.84
N ALA A 560 5.69 0.10 -16.94
CA ALA A 560 5.22 -0.88 -17.91
C ALA A 560 5.55 -0.47 -19.36
N ALA A 561 5.38 0.81 -19.71
CA ALA A 561 5.73 1.32 -21.03
C ALA A 561 7.23 1.16 -21.34
N VAL A 562 8.09 1.42 -20.34
CA VAL A 562 9.55 1.29 -20.49
C VAL A 562 9.97 -0.18 -20.57
N VAL A 563 9.50 -1.03 -19.65
CA VAL A 563 9.84 -2.46 -19.59
C VAL A 563 9.43 -3.17 -20.87
N THR A 564 8.17 -2.99 -21.28
CA THR A 564 7.65 -3.60 -22.52
C THR A 564 8.41 -3.13 -23.75
N ARG A 565 8.75 -1.83 -23.84
CA ARG A 565 9.56 -1.27 -24.93
C ARG A 565 10.93 -1.92 -25.05
N LYS A 566 11.64 -2.06 -23.93
CA LYS A 566 12.99 -2.65 -23.93
C LYS A 566 12.97 -4.11 -24.38
N ILE A 567 12.00 -4.89 -23.89
CA ILE A 567 11.83 -6.30 -24.26
C ILE A 567 11.38 -6.44 -25.72
N TYR A 568 10.46 -5.60 -26.18
CA TYR A 568 10.02 -5.59 -27.57
C TYR A 568 11.18 -5.30 -28.53
N ARG A 569 12.07 -4.36 -28.19
CA ARG A 569 13.25 -4.08 -29.03
C ARG A 569 14.19 -5.28 -29.18
N ALA A 570 14.23 -6.18 -28.20
CA ALA A 570 15.06 -7.38 -28.27
C ALA A 570 14.38 -8.56 -28.98
N THR A 571 13.06 -8.53 -29.13
CA THR A 571 12.25 -9.71 -29.53
C THR A 571 11.32 -9.49 -30.71
N ASN A 572 10.97 -8.25 -31.03
CA ASN A 572 9.85 -7.88 -31.91
C ASN A 572 8.54 -8.60 -31.52
N ASN A 573 8.33 -8.86 -30.23
CA ASN A 573 7.15 -9.55 -29.72
C ASN A 573 6.56 -8.76 -28.53
N PRO A 574 5.38 -8.13 -28.70
CA PRO A 574 4.80 -7.27 -27.66
C PRO A 574 4.23 -8.08 -26.49
N TYR A 575 3.94 -9.36 -26.67
CA TYR A 575 3.26 -10.17 -25.67
C TYR A 575 4.17 -10.59 -24.51
N ILE A 576 5.50 -10.66 -24.72
CA ILE A 576 6.46 -11.08 -23.67
C ILE A 576 6.48 -10.05 -22.54
N GLY A 577 6.74 -8.78 -22.87
CA GLY A 577 6.74 -7.70 -21.89
C GLY A 577 5.36 -7.48 -21.27
N GLY A 578 4.29 -7.59 -22.08
CA GLY A 578 2.91 -7.45 -21.60
C GLY A 578 2.56 -8.53 -20.57
N PHE A 579 2.93 -9.79 -20.82
CA PHE A 579 2.72 -10.88 -19.88
C PHE A 579 3.53 -10.69 -18.59
N ILE A 580 4.80 -10.30 -18.68
CA ILE A 580 5.65 -10.04 -17.51
C ILE A 580 5.00 -8.96 -16.61
N MET A 581 4.57 -7.84 -17.19
CA MET A 581 3.93 -6.78 -16.42
C MET A 581 2.59 -7.23 -15.83
N ALA A 582 1.76 -7.96 -16.59
CA ALA A 582 0.49 -8.50 -16.07
C ALA A 582 0.72 -9.39 -14.84
N ALA A 583 1.64 -10.35 -14.94
CA ALA A 583 1.90 -11.30 -13.87
C ALA A 583 2.54 -10.63 -12.64
N VAL A 584 3.51 -9.73 -12.82
CA VAL A 584 4.11 -8.97 -11.71
C VAL A 584 3.06 -8.14 -10.98
N VAL A 585 2.28 -7.34 -11.71
CA VAL A 585 1.26 -6.47 -11.10
C VAL A 585 0.19 -7.29 -10.39
N THR A 586 -0.20 -8.43 -10.96
CA THR A 586 -1.15 -9.35 -10.31
C THR A 586 -0.60 -9.86 -8.98
N VAL A 587 0.61 -10.43 -8.98
CA VAL A 587 1.21 -11.01 -7.76
C VAL A 587 1.42 -9.93 -6.70
N VAL A 588 1.91 -8.74 -7.08
CA VAL A 588 2.07 -7.61 -6.16
C VAL A 588 0.73 -7.21 -5.55
N ALA A 589 -0.30 -7.02 -6.36
CA ALA A 589 -1.61 -6.57 -5.90
C ALA A 589 -2.26 -7.55 -4.91
N VAL A 590 -2.16 -8.87 -5.16
CA VAL A 590 -2.79 -9.88 -4.29
C VAL A 590 -2.01 -10.17 -3.00
N SER A 591 -0.73 -9.77 -2.96
CA SER A 591 0.16 -10.03 -1.81
C SER A 591 0.10 -8.92 -0.76
N ASN A 592 -0.18 -7.68 -1.17
CA ASN A 592 -0.27 -6.52 -0.29
C ASN A 592 -1.72 -6.03 -0.20
N THR A 593 -2.62 -6.87 0.37
CA THR A 593 -4.05 -6.54 0.44
C THR A 593 -4.81 -7.41 1.45
N LEU A 594 -6.08 -7.07 1.70
CA LEU A 594 -7.04 -7.86 2.47
C LEU A 594 -7.54 -9.06 1.64
N THR A 595 -7.59 -10.23 2.28
CA THR A 595 -8.27 -11.43 1.81
C THR A 595 -9.45 -11.73 2.72
N TYR A 596 -10.65 -11.68 2.17
CA TYR A 596 -11.92 -11.93 2.84
C TYR A 596 -12.56 -13.21 2.28
N THR A 597 -13.14 -14.02 3.16
CA THR A 597 -13.78 -15.30 2.83
C THR A 597 -15.12 -15.41 3.52
N LYS A 598 -16.12 -15.96 2.85
CA LYS A 598 -17.43 -16.28 3.44
C LYS A 598 -17.39 -17.59 4.22
#